data_AF-A0A382U1W9-F1
#
_entry.id   AF-A0A382U1W9-F1
#
_cell.length_a   1.000
_cell.length_b   1.000
_cell.length_c   1.000
_cell.angle_alpha   90.00
_cell.angle_beta   90.00
_cell.angle_gamma   90.00
#
_symmetry.space_group_name_H-M   'P 1'
#
loop_
_entity.id
_entity.type
_entity.pdbx_description
1 polymer ?
#
loop_
_entity_poly.entity_id
_entity_poly.type
_entity_poly.pdbx_seq_one_letter_code
_entity_poly.pdbx_strand_id
1 'polypeptide(L)'
;MIDQNRNLVEEINQAEYLQEICKATPQITIGTQCGVGMYEFKSIGYRDNELVLEFKLVMDNKRTDCERIAYNIGDRCVLTAAQYLYAYEYNAFA
;
A
#
# COMPACT_ATOMS: atom_id res chain seq x y z
N MET A 1 16.31 26.36 -8.66
CA MET A 1 16.55 26.34 -7.20
C MET A 1 15.29 26.61 -6.40
N ILE A 2 14.60 27.75 -6.55
CA ILE A 2 13.36 28.02 -5.77
C ILE A 2 12.25 26.99 -6.09
N ASP A 3 12.03 26.68 -7.36
CA ASP A 3 10.97 25.74 -7.77
C ASP A 3 11.24 24.29 -7.36
N GLN A 4 12.51 23.89 -7.31
CA GLN A 4 12.92 22.56 -6.85
C GLN A 4 12.66 22.38 -5.35
N ASN A 5 12.93 23.41 -4.54
CA ASN A 5 12.65 23.36 -3.11
C ASN A 5 11.14 23.29 -2.82
N ARG A 6 10.32 23.96 -3.65
CA ARG A 6 8.87 23.90 -3.52
C ARG A 6 8.33 22.50 -3.83
N ASN A 7 8.79 21.88 -4.92
CA ASN A 7 8.38 20.52 -5.27
C ASN A 7 8.75 19.51 -4.18
N LEU A 8 9.95 19.63 -3.59
CA LEU A 8 10.38 18.78 -2.47
C LEU A 8 9.47 18.92 -1.24
N VAL A 9 9.04 20.15 -0.92
CA VAL A 9 8.11 20.39 0.20
C VAL A 9 6.73 19.76 -0.10
N GLU A 10 6.25 19.86 -1.33
CA GLU A 10 4.99 19.25 -1.74
C GLU A 10 5.05 17.71 -1.67
N GLU A 11 6.15 17.10 -2.11
CA GLU A 11 6.40 15.64 -2.00
C GLU A 11 6.45 15.17 -0.54
N ILE A 12 7.14 15.91 0.34
CA ILE A 12 7.18 15.62 1.78
C ILE A 12 5.77 15.67 2.39
N ASN A 13 5.01 16.74 2.10
CA ASN A 13 3.66 16.90 2.63
C ASN A 13 2.72 15.77 2.16
N GLN A 14 2.84 15.31 0.92
CA GLN A 14 2.06 14.19 0.41
C GLN A 14 2.41 12.88 1.12
N ALA A 15 3.70 12.60 1.34
CA ALA A 15 4.14 11.42 2.06
C ALA A 15 3.67 11.41 3.51
N GLU A 16 3.79 12.55 4.22
CA GLU A 16 3.29 12.69 5.59
C GLU A 16 1.76 12.48 5.66
N TYR A 17 1.01 13.08 4.74
CA TYR A 17 -0.44 12.92 4.70
C TYR A 17 -0.88 11.47 4.49
N LEU A 18 -0.28 10.77 3.53
CA LEU A 18 -0.56 9.35 3.29
C LEU A 18 -0.16 8.48 4.48
N GLN A 19 0.97 8.79 5.12
CA GLN A 19 1.40 8.09 6.31
C GLN A 19 0.39 8.21 7.46
N GLU A 20 -0.19 9.39 7.67
CA GLU A 20 -1.20 9.59 8.72
C GLU A 20 -2.51 8.84 8.41
N ILE A 21 -2.95 8.81 7.13
CA ILE A 21 -4.08 7.96 6.73
C ILE A 21 -3.77 6.50 7.04
N CYS A 22 -2.63 5.98 6.60
CA CYS A 22 -2.28 4.58 6.82
C CYS A 22 -2.06 4.22 8.30
N LYS A 23 -1.73 5.19 9.16
CA LYS A 23 -1.71 4.97 10.63
C LYS A 23 -3.12 4.88 11.20
N ALA A 24 -4.05 5.69 10.71
CA ALA A 24 -5.45 5.70 11.17
C ALA A 24 -6.24 4.49 10.67
N THR A 25 -6.02 4.09 9.41
CA THR A 25 -6.65 2.94 8.75
C THR A 25 -5.58 2.02 8.15
N PRO A 26 -4.90 1.21 8.99
CA PRO A 26 -3.74 0.44 8.57
C PRO A 26 -4.07 -0.77 7.69
N GLN A 27 -5.35 -1.12 7.56
CA GLN A 27 -5.77 -2.31 6.84
C GLN A 27 -6.44 -1.95 5.52
N ILE A 28 -6.08 -2.69 4.47
CA ILE A 28 -6.70 -2.60 3.14
C ILE A 28 -7.01 -4.00 2.64
N THR A 29 -8.12 -4.15 1.91
CA THR A 29 -8.46 -5.41 1.24
C THR A 29 -8.05 -5.29 -0.23
N ILE A 30 -7.26 -6.26 -0.70
CA ILE A 30 -6.75 -6.29 -2.07
C ILE A 30 -7.17 -7.63 -2.68
N GLY A 31 -7.94 -7.56 -3.77
CA GLY A 31 -8.15 -8.72 -4.63
C GLY A 31 -6.90 -8.98 -5.47
N THR A 32 -6.55 -10.24 -5.71
CA THR A 32 -5.42 -10.64 -6.55
C THR A 32 -5.87 -11.76 -7.48
N GLN A 33 -5.04 -12.14 -8.46
CA GLN A 33 -5.26 -13.37 -9.24
C GLN A 33 -5.31 -14.65 -8.37
N CYS A 34 -4.79 -14.59 -7.14
CA CYS A 34 -4.75 -15.68 -6.17
C CYS A 34 -5.86 -15.59 -5.10
N GLY A 35 -6.84 -14.70 -5.27
CA GLY A 35 -7.94 -14.52 -4.30
C GLY A 35 -7.86 -13.18 -3.58
N VAL A 36 -8.66 -13.01 -2.53
CA VAL A 36 -8.79 -11.72 -1.83
C VAL A 36 -8.10 -11.78 -0.46
N GLY A 37 -7.14 -10.89 -0.23
CA GLY A 37 -6.36 -10.81 1.00
C GLY A 37 -6.57 -9.49 1.72
N MET A 38 -6.51 -9.52 3.06
CA MET A 38 -6.38 -8.31 3.87
C MET A 38 -4.91 -8.05 4.13
N TYR A 39 -4.46 -6.82 3.93
CA TYR A 39 -3.08 -6.41 4.08
C TYR A 39 -2.99 -5.27 5.10
N GLU A 40 -1.93 -5.29 5.89
CA GLU A 40 -1.66 -4.29 6.91
C GLU A 40 -0.44 -3.45 6.54
N PHE A 41 -0.56 -2.13 6.64
CA PHE A 41 0.48 -1.15 6.37
C PHE A 41 1.74 -1.43 7.21
N LYS A 42 2.91 -1.24 6.58
CA LYS A 42 4.22 -1.42 7.22
C LYS A 42 5.09 -0.18 7.11
N SER A 43 5.21 0.39 5.92
CA SER A 43 6.09 1.51 5.69
C SER A 43 5.70 2.29 4.45
N ILE A 44 6.12 3.55 4.43
CA ILE A 44 6.10 4.41 3.26
C ILE A 44 7.53 4.81 2.95
N GLY A 45 7.88 4.90 1.67
CA GLY A 45 9.23 5.24 1.23
C GLY A 45 9.29 5.50 -0.26
N TYR A 46 10.50 5.63 -0.79
CA TYR A 46 10.72 5.88 -2.22
C TYR A 46 11.43 4.71 -2.88
N ARG A 47 10.98 4.33 -4.08
CA ARG A 47 11.64 3.36 -4.96
C ARG A 47 11.67 3.94 -6.37
N ASP A 48 12.86 4.03 -6.97
CA ASP A 48 13.04 4.58 -8.32
C ASP A 48 12.39 5.97 -8.51
N ASN A 49 12.55 6.85 -7.51
CA ASN A 49 11.94 8.18 -7.39
C ASN A 49 10.40 8.22 -7.32
N GLU A 50 9.74 7.09 -7.08
CA GLU A 50 8.30 7.02 -6.85
C GLU A 50 7.97 6.73 -5.38
N LEU A 51 7.00 7.46 -4.84
CA LEU A 51 6.48 7.22 -3.49
C LEU A 51 5.66 5.93 -3.47
N VAL A 52 6.08 5.00 -2.62
CA VAL A 52 5.48 3.67 -2.48
C VAL A 52 5.11 3.36 -1.04
N LEU A 53 4.03 2.61 -0.88
CA LEU A 53 3.49 2.12 0.38
C LEU A 53 3.63 0.60 0.41
N GLU A 54 4.25 0.09 1.45
CA GLU A 54 4.44 -1.34 1.67
C GLU A 54 3.42 -1.87 2.69
N PHE A 55 2.80 -2.98 2.33
CA PHE A 55 1.83 -3.70 3.13
C PHE A 55 2.25 -5.16 3.27
N LYS A 56 1.82 -5.78 4.37
CA LYS A 56 2.01 -7.21 4.64
C LYS A 56 0.67 -7.91 4.73
N LEU A 57 0.53 -9.05 4.05
CA LEU A 57 -0.65 -9.90 4.12
C LEU A 57 -0.90 -10.33 5.57
N VAL A 58 -2.13 -10.12 6.04
CA VAL A 58 -2.58 -10.59 7.34
C VAL A 58 -2.95 -12.06 7.18
N MET A 59 -2.17 -12.92 7.81
CA MET A 59 -2.45 -14.36 7.85
C MET A 59 -3.60 -14.59 8.85
N ASP A 60 -4.77 -14.90 8.32
CA ASP A 60 -5.91 -15.40 9.09
C ASP A 60 -6.17 -16.84 8.67
N ASN A 61 -5.97 -17.77 9.60
CA ASN A 61 -6.17 -19.21 9.37
C ASN A 61 -7.63 -19.55 9.04
N LYS A 62 -8.56 -18.59 9.15
CA LYS A 62 -9.97 -18.72 8.75
C LYS A 62 -10.23 -18.36 7.29
N ARG A 63 -9.28 -17.74 6.58
CA ARG A 63 -9.41 -17.31 5.19
C ARG A 63 -8.45 -18.09 4.30
N THR A 64 -9.01 -19.00 3.49
CA THR A 64 -8.24 -19.94 2.66
C THR A 64 -7.37 -19.28 1.59
N ASP A 65 -7.72 -18.06 1.17
CA ASP A 65 -7.00 -17.36 0.10
C ASP A 65 -5.61 -16.88 0.56
N CYS A 66 -5.42 -16.59 1.86
CA CYS A 66 -4.15 -16.04 2.37
C CYS A 66 -2.97 -17.00 2.14
N GLU A 67 -3.17 -18.30 2.37
CA GLU A 67 -2.13 -19.31 2.11
C GLU A 67 -1.79 -19.40 0.62
N ARG A 68 -2.81 -19.38 -0.25
CA ARG A 68 -2.62 -19.43 -1.70
C ARG A 68 -1.91 -18.19 -2.21
N ILE A 69 -2.27 -17.01 -1.71
CA ILE A 69 -1.60 -15.74 -2.04
C ILE A 69 -0.14 -15.81 -1.60
N ALA A 70 0.13 -16.11 -0.33
CA ALA A 70 1.48 -16.16 0.23
C ALA A 70 2.38 -17.14 -0.52
N TYR A 71 1.85 -18.31 -0.90
CA TYR A 71 2.60 -19.33 -1.65
C TYR A 71 2.94 -18.89 -3.08
N ASN A 72 2.02 -18.25 -3.80
CA ASN A 72 2.19 -17.97 -5.23
C ASN A 72 2.87 -16.63 -5.52
N ILE A 73 2.55 -15.59 -4.75
CA ILE A 73 3.01 -14.22 -5.02
C ILE A 73 3.68 -13.53 -3.81
N GLY A 74 3.79 -14.23 -2.68
CA GLY A 74 4.41 -13.72 -1.45
C GLY A 74 3.45 -13.01 -0.50
N ASP A 75 3.97 -12.58 0.65
CA ASP A 75 3.19 -11.95 1.73
C ASP A 75 3.36 -10.42 1.79
N ARG A 76 4.08 -9.82 0.84
CA ARG A 76 4.29 -8.37 0.74
C ARG A 76 3.63 -7.81 -0.51
N CYS A 77 2.97 -6.68 -0.36
CA CYS A 77 2.40 -5.90 -1.45
C CYS A 77 3.00 -4.49 -1.40
N VAL A 78 3.42 -3.98 -2.54
CA VAL A 78 3.94 -2.61 -2.68
C VAL A 78 3.03 -1.89 -3.67
N LEU A 79 2.47 -0.76 -3.25
CA LEU A 79 1.59 0.07 -4.05
C LEU A 79 2.20 1.45 -4.23
N THR A 80 2.05 2.03 -5.41
CA THR A 80 2.28 3.46 -5.60
C THR A 80 1.19 4.26 -4.87
N ALA A 81 1.41 5.55 -4.62
CA ALA A 81 0.39 6.41 -4.02
C ALA A 81 -0.95 6.36 -4.79
N ALA A 82 -0.89 6.36 -6.13
CA ALA A 82 -2.08 6.28 -6.98
C ALA A 82 -2.81 4.94 -6.84
N GLN A 83 -2.08 3.82 -6.84
CA GLN A 83 -2.66 2.48 -6.64
C GLN A 83 -3.30 2.34 -5.26
N TYR A 84 -2.66 2.88 -4.21
CA TYR A 84 -3.21 2.88 -2.86
C TYR A 84 -4.52 3.67 -2.80
N LEU A 85 -4.54 4.91 -3.31
CA LEU A 85 -5.76 5.74 -3.30
C LEU A 85 -6.91 5.07 -4.06
N TYR A 86 -6.61 4.46 -5.21
CA TYR A 86 -7.59 3.68 -5.96
C TYR A 86 -8.13 2.49 -5.15
N ALA A 87 -7.24 1.71 -4.52
CA ALA A 87 -7.66 0.58 -3.70
C ALA A 87 -8.45 1.00 -2.44
N TYR A 88 -8.09 2.14 -1.85
CA TYR A 88 -8.74 2.72 -0.69
C TYR A 88 -10.17 3.20 -0.99
N GLU A 89 -10.39 3.83 -2.15
CA GLU A 89 -11.70 4.36 -2.54
C GLU A 89 -12.66 3.26 -3.00
N TYR A 90 -12.16 2.24 -3.71
CA TYR A 90 -13.00 1.27 -4.41
C TYR A 90 -12.99 -0.15 -3.82
N ASN A 91 -12.30 -0.41 -2.71
CA ASN A 91 -11.99 -1.76 -2.21
C ASN A 91 -11.39 -2.64 -3.33
N ALA A 92 -10.38 -2.12 -4.03
CA ALA A 92 -10.02 -2.60 -5.37
C ALA A 92 -9.33 -3.97 -5.42
N PHE A 93 -9.51 -4.63 -6.57
CA PHE A 93 -8.73 -5.77 -7.04
C PHE A 93 -7.44 -5.22 -7.70
N ALA A 94 -6.27 -5.73 -7.29
CA ALA A 94 -4.95 -5.44 -7.86
C ALA A 94 -4.40 -6.62 -8.67
#